data_AF-A0A921V7D7-F1
#
_entry.id   AF-A0A921V7D7-F1
#
_cell.length_a   1.000
_cell.length_b   1.000
_cell.length_c   1.000
_cell.angle_alpha   90.00
_cell.angle_beta   90.00
_cell.angle_gamma   90.00
#
_symmetry.space_group_name_H-M   'P 1'
#
loop_
_entity.id
_entity.type
_entity.pdbx_description
1 polymer ?
#
loop_
_entity_poly.entity_id
_entity_poly.type
_entity_poly.pdbx_seq_one_letter_code
_entity_poly.pdbx_strand_id
1 'polypeptide(L)'
;IGPSTLISIFGQEAINIIYLCCGIHMMTSEVWYCPFSPDNVDAAKWWLLSDNHMATVLFFSIIFQQHTAAWTFSFGSIYRQPIWRNYLLIVFFLVLAVLDLYLLLGGPSSFTDQFRISSSTNVVGLPDVAMPMSFRLKYFGVIMGNVVTSILFEYFVVLGPVRTYFRNKYHTDVLPMRK
;
A
#
# COMPACT_ATOMS: atom_id res chain seq x y z
N ILE A 1 -6.45 13.80 -21.34
CA ILE A 1 -6.23 12.51 -20.63
C ILE A 1 -7.22 11.49 -21.18
N GLY A 2 -6.77 10.30 -21.56
CA GLY A 2 -7.64 9.30 -22.18
C GLY A 2 -8.54 8.57 -21.14
N PRO A 3 -9.70 8.02 -21.55
CA PRO A 3 -10.60 7.31 -20.65
C PRO A 3 -9.93 6.14 -19.90
N SER A 4 -9.02 5.42 -20.56
CA SER A 4 -8.26 4.33 -19.93
C SER A 4 -7.37 4.80 -18.78
N THR A 5 -6.76 5.98 -18.92
CA THR A 5 -5.90 6.57 -17.89
C THR A 5 -6.73 7.02 -16.69
N LEU A 6 -7.91 7.61 -16.93
CA LEU A 6 -8.81 7.99 -15.85
C LEU A 6 -9.34 6.77 -15.09
N ILE A 7 -9.76 5.72 -15.82
CA ILE A 7 -10.23 4.46 -15.21
C ILE A 7 -9.13 3.80 -14.38
N SER A 8 -7.89 3.80 -14.88
CA SER A 8 -6.73 3.28 -14.15
C SER A 8 -6.51 4.07 -12.85
N ILE A 9 -6.37 5.40 -12.93
CA ILE A 9 -6.10 6.23 -11.75
C ILE A 9 -7.23 6.13 -10.71
N PHE A 10 -8.47 6.40 -11.12
CA PHE A 10 -9.60 6.39 -10.18
C PHE A 10 -9.91 4.98 -9.67
N GLY A 11 -9.70 3.95 -10.49
CA GLY A 11 -9.90 2.56 -10.07
C GLY A 11 -8.86 2.11 -9.05
N GLN A 12 -7.57 2.42 -9.28
CA GLN A 12 -6.51 2.15 -8.30
C GLN A 12 -6.74 2.91 -7.00
N GLU A 13 -7.10 4.20 -7.08
CA GLU A 13 -7.38 5.02 -5.90
C GLU A 13 -8.58 4.47 -5.10
N ALA A 14 -9.67 4.09 -5.78
CA ALA A 14 -10.83 3.51 -5.12
C ALA A 14 -10.49 2.19 -4.41
N ILE A 15 -9.72 1.31 -5.05
CA ILE A 15 -9.23 0.07 -4.44
C ILE A 15 -8.40 0.38 -3.18
N ASN A 16 -7.47 1.33 -3.28
CA ASN A 16 -6.61 1.72 -2.17
C ASN A 16 -7.40 2.30 -0.99
N ILE A 17 -8.37 3.18 -1.24
CA ILE A 17 -9.26 3.74 -0.21
C ILE A 17 -10.06 2.64 0.49
N ILE A 18 -10.63 1.69 -0.27
CA ILE A 18 -11.40 0.58 0.31
C ILE A 18 -10.53 -0.24 1.26
N TYR A 19 -9.34 -0.67 0.80
CA TYR A 19 -8.44 -1.47 1.62
C TYR A 19 -7.86 -0.69 2.82
N LEU A 20 -7.62 0.62 2.66
CA LEU A 20 -7.20 1.50 3.75
C LEU A 20 -8.29 1.58 4.83
N CYS A 21 -9.53 1.83 4.44
CA CYS A 21 -10.68 1.84 5.35
C CYS A 21 -10.87 0.49 6.05
N CYS A 22 -10.72 -0.62 5.32
CA CYS A 22 -10.76 -1.97 5.91
C CYS A 22 -9.63 -2.19 6.94
N GLY A 23 -8.40 -1.76 6.64
CA GLY A 23 -7.26 -1.87 7.56
C GLY A 23 -7.46 -1.06 8.84
N ILE A 24 -7.94 0.19 8.72
CA ILE A 24 -8.27 1.06 9.86
C ILE A 24 -9.39 0.42 10.70
N HIS A 25 -10.50 0.03 10.06
CA HIS A 25 -11.63 -0.59 10.75
C HIS A 25 -11.20 -1.85 11.51
N MET A 26 -10.41 -2.71 10.88
CA MET A 26 -9.88 -3.92 11.49
C MET A 26 -9.06 -3.60 12.75
N MET A 27 -8.17 -2.61 12.70
CA MET A 27 -7.39 -2.18 13.87
C MET A 27 -8.28 -1.62 14.98
N THR A 28 -9.21 -0.72 14.65
CA THR A 28 -10.08 -0.08 15.65
C THR A 28 -11.06 -1.04 16.32
N SER A 29 -11.30 -2.21 15.71
CA SER A 29 -12.17 -3.26 16.26
C SER A 29 -11.48 -4.20 17.25
N GLU A 30 -10.15 -4.08 17.43
CA GLU A 30 -9.38 -4.95 18.30
C GLU A 30 -9.39 -4.49 19.76
N VAL A 31 -9.46 -5.43 20.70
CA VAL A 31 -9.58 -5.15 22.15
C VAL A 31 -8.30 -4.54 22.74
N TRP A 32 -7.14 -4.85 22.16
CA TRP A 32 -5.85 -4.32 22.61
C TRP A 32 -5.56 -2.92 22.05
N TYR A 33 -6.36 -2.43 21.09
CA TYR A 33 -6.13 -1.14 20.47
C TYR A 33 -6.52 0.00 21.44
N CYS A 34 -5.57 0.86 21.75
CA CYS A 34 -5.80 2.08 22.51
C CYS A 34 -5.77 3.29 21.55
N PRO A 35 -6.86 4.08 21.46
CA PRO A 35 -6.87 5.27 20.62
C PRO A 35 -5.90 6.33 21.13
N PHE A 36 -5.22 7.00 20.21
CA PHE A 36 -4.31 8.10 20.52
C PHE A 36 -5.10 9.31 21.05
N SER A 37 -4.66 9.90 22.17
CA SER A 37 -5.21 11.15 22.71
C SER A 37 -4.19 12.28 22.54
N PRO A 38 -4.52 13.37 21.81
CA PRO A 38 -3.59 14.47 21.54
C PRO A 38 -3.28 15.32 22.78
N ASP A 39 -4.14 15.30 23.80
CA ASP A 39 -3.99 16.12 25.01
C ASP A 39 -2.76 15.75 25.85
N ASN A 40 -2.18 14.57 25.62
CA ASN A 40 -1.05 14.04 26.37
C ASN A 40 0.31 14.33 25.71
N VAL A 41 0.33 15.00 24.55
CA VAL A 41 1.56 15.23 23.77
C VAL A 41 1.77 16.73 23.55
N ASP A 42 2.98 17.18 23.90
CA ASP A 42 3.43 18.54 23.58
C ASP A 42 3.53 18.70 22.05
N ALA A 43 2.74 19.61 21.49
CA ALA A 43 2.71 19.89 20.05
C ALA A 43 4.07 20.32 19.49
N ALA A 44 4.97 20.88 20.32
CA ALA A 44 6.34 21.20 19.91
C ALA A 44 7.14 19.94 19.52
N LYS A 45 6.77 18.77 20.06
CA LYS A 45 7.35 17.46 19.76
C LYS A 45 6.47 16.69 18.78
N TRP A 46 6.15 17.33 17.65
CA TRP A 46 5.21 16.84 16.65
C TRP A 46 5.50 15.41 16.16
N TRP A 47 6.76 14.97 16.14
CA TRP A 47 7.12 13.62 15.73
C TRP A 47 6.56 12.54 16.67
N LEU A 48 6.31 12.87 17.94
CA LEU A 48 5.67 11.98 18.91
C LEU A 48 4.19 11.71 18.58
N LEU A 49 3.54 12.58 17.81
CA LEU A 49 2.18 12.32 17.33
C LEU A 49 2.13 11.10 16.41
N SER A 50 3.26 10.72 15.79
CA SER A 50 3.34 9.54 14.92
C SER A 50 3.63 8.24 15.70
N ASP A 51 3.87 8.30 17.01
CA ASP A 51 4.20 7.13 17.83
C ASP A 51 2.92 6.42 18.31
N ASN A 52 2.10 5.98 17.37
CA ASN A 52 0.89 5.25 17.68
C ASN A 52 0.59 4.16 16.64
N HIS A 53 -0.22 3.17 17.02
CA HIS A 53 -0.55 2.05 16.14
C HIS A 53 -1.27 2.49 14.86
N MET A 54 -2.07 3.56 14.92
CA MET A 54 -2.77 4.09 13.76
C MET A 54 -1.78 4.62 12.72
N ALA A 55 -0.75 5.36 13.16
CA ALA A 55 0.30 5.86 12.29
C ALA A 55 1.07 4.71 11.63
N THR A 56 1.40 3.64 12.37
CA THR A 56 2.04 2.44 11.80
C THR A 56 1.16 1.78 10.73
N VAL A 57 -0.13 1.56 11.01
CA VAL A 57 -1.07 0.96 10.05
C VAL A 57 -1.29 1.87 8.83
N LEU A 58 -1.36 3.19 9.01
CA LEU A 58 -1.47 4.13 7.89
C LEU A 58 -0.21 4.11 7.03
N PHE A 59 0.97 4.19 7.66
CA PHE A 59 2.27 4.17 7.00
C PHE A 59 2.41 2.93 6.13
N PHE A 60 2.19 1.74 6.69
CA PHE A 60 2.32 0.51 5.93
C PHE A 60 1.25 0.36 4.84
N SER A 61 0.02 0.78 5.10
CA SER A 61 -1.03 0.72 4.06
C SER A 61 -0.60 1.56 2.85
N ILE A 62 -0.16 2.80 3.12
CA ILE A 62 0.19 3.77 2.08
C ILE A 62 1.50 3.38 1.37
N ILE A 63 2.52 2.90 2.10
CA ILE A 63 3.80 2.55 1.48
C ILE A 63 3.67 1.34 0.55
N PHE A 64 2.91 0.30 0.94
CA PHE A 64 2.65 -0.84 0.07
C PHE A 64 1.77 -0.45 -1.13
N GLN A 65 0.79 0.45 -0.93
CA GLN A 65 0.00 1.01 -2.03
C GLN A 65 0.88 1.77 -3.03
N GLN A 66 1.86 2.54 -2.57
CA GLN A 66 2.77 3.30 -3.41
C GLN A 66 3.74 2.42 -4.18
N HIS A 67 4.29 1.39 -3.55
CA HIS A 67 5.07 0.37 -4.24
C HIS A 67 4.23 -0.32 -5.32
N THR A 68 2.99 -0.69 -5.00
CA THR A 68 2.07 -1.34 -5.93
C THR A 68 1.71 -0.43 -7.10
N ALA A 69 1.39 0.84 -6.85
CA ALA A 69 1.07 1.82 -7.88
C ALA A 69 2.25 2.06 -8.83
N ALA A 70 3.47 2.18 -8.29
CA ALA A 70 4.67 2.31 -9.10
C ALA A 70 4.86 1.12 -10.06
N TRP A 71 4.48 -0.08 -9.59
CA TRP A 71 4.56 -1.32 -10.34
C TRP A 71 3.47 -1.43 -11.41
N THR A 72 2.19 -1.26 -11.04
CA THR A 72 1.05 -1.38 -11.95
C THR A 72 1.11 -0.36 -13.09
N PHE A 73 1.48 0.89 -12.80
CA PHE A 73 1.66 1.94 -13.81
C PHE A 73 2.92 1.75 -14.69
N SER A 74 3.75 0.76 -14.38
CA SER A 74 4.98 0.44 -15.12
C SER A 74 4.94 -0.90 -15.86
N PHE A 75 3.77 -1.54 -15.99
CA PHE A 75 3.60 -2.75 -16.82
C PHE A 75 3.92 -2.55 -18.29
N GLY A 76 3.99 -1.31 -18.77
CA GLY A 76 4.27 -1.05 -20.17
C GLY A 76 3.11 -1.48 -21.08
N SER A 77 3.21 -1.13 -22.36
CA SER A 77 2.22 -1.48 -23.38
C SER A 77 2.95 -1.52 -24.72
N ILE A 78 2.27 -1.31 -25.83
CA ILE A 78 2.81 -1.42 -27.18
C ILE A 78 4.06 -0.56 -27.41
N TYR A 79 4.12 0.63 -26.80
CA TYR A 79 5.22 1.61 -27.00
C TYR A 79 6.27 1.63 -25.88
N ARG A 80 6.14 0.80 -24.84
CA ARG A 80 7.02 0.84 -23.66
C ARG A 80 7.24 -0.55 -23.11
N GLN A 81 8.52 -0.91 -22.92
CA GLN A 81 8.88 -2.15 -22.25
C GLN A 81 8.47 -2.14 -20.77
N PRO A 82 8.11 -3.31 -20.21
CA PRO A 82 7.67 -3.40 -18.83
C PRO A 82 8.84 -3.22 -17.84
N ILE A 83 8.51 -2.86 -16.60
CA ILE A 83 9.47 -2.63 -15.51
C ILE A 83 10.39 -3.83 -15.22
N TRP A 84 9.92 -5.07 -15.40
CA TRP A 84 10.72 -6.29 -15.13
C TRP A 84 11.95 -6.44 -16.01
N ARG A 85 12.07 -5.68 -17.11
CA ARG A 85 13.28 -5.64 -17.92
C ARG A 85 14.40 -4.82 -17.26
N ASN A 86 14.08 -3.96 -16.30
CA ASN A 86 15.05 -3.16 -15.57
C ASN A 86 15.44 -3.86 -14.27
N TYR A 87 16.46 -4.72 -14.32
CA TYR A 87 16.92 -5.49 -13.16
C TYR A 87 17.35 -4.63 -11.98
N LEU A 88 17.97 -3.46 -12.21
CA LEU A 88 18.39 -2.56 -11.15
C LEU A 88 17.18 -2.07 -10.34
N LEU A 89 16.14 -1.59 -11.04
CA LEU A 89 14.91 -1.17 -10.37
C LEU A 89 14.24 -2.33 -9.63
N ILE A 90 14.19 -3.52 -10.22
CA ILE A 90 13.59 -4.69 -9.55
C ILE A 90 14.34 -5.05 -8.27
N VAL A 91 15.67 -5.03 -8.28
CA VAL A 91 16.48 -5.27 -7.08
C VAL A 91 16.21 -4.20 -6.02
N PHE A 92 16.13 -2.92 -6.42
CA PHE A 92 15.81 -1.82 -5.51
C PHE A 92 14.43 -2.00 -4.86
N PHE A 93 13.40 -2.29 -5.66
CA PHE A 93 12.04 -2.58 -5.16
C PHE A 93 12.02 -3.78 -4.21
N LEU A 94 12.78 -4.84 -4.52
CA LEU A 94 12.87 -6.03 -3.67
C LEU A 94 13.49 -5.68 -2.31
N VAL A 95 14.59 -4.93 -2.29
CA VAL A 95 15.25 -4.51 -1.04
C VAL A 95 14.31 -3.69 -0.16
N LEU A 96 13.59 -2.72 -0.74
CA LEU A 96 12.60 -1.92 -0.01
C LEU A 96 11.44 -2.78 0.50
N ALA A 97 10.89 -3.67 -0.32
CA ALA A 97 9.81 -4.56 0.09
C ALA A 97 10.24 -5.51 1.22
N VAL A 98 11.47 -6.04 1.19
CA VAL A 98 12.01 -6.86 2.29
C VAL A 98 12.18 -6.05 3.57
N LEU A 99 12.65 -4.81 3.47
CA LEU A 99 12.76 -3.90 4.61
C LEU A 99 11.37 -3.58 5.20
N ASP A 100 10.38 -3.26 4.37
CA ASP A 100 9.01 -2.99 4.80
C ASP A 100 8.37 -4.22 5.47
N LEU A 101 8.58 -5.42 4.90
CA LEU A 101 8.10 -6.67 5.49
C LEU A 101 8.77 -6.96 6.83
N TYR A 102 10.08 -6.72 6.94
CA TYR A 102 10.81 -6.88 8.19
C TYR A 102 10.30 -5.91 9.25
N LEU A 103 10.06 -4.65 8.91
CA LEU A 103 9.53 -3.64 9.83
C LEU A 103 8.08 -3.93 10.25
N LEU A 104 7.26 -4.49 9.34
CA LEU A 104 5.86 -4.81 9.62
C LEU A 104 5.69 -6.07 10.49
N LEU A 105 6.39 -7.15 10.14
CA LEU A 105 6.24 -8.45 10.81
C LEU A 105 7.23 -8.63 11.97
N GLY A 106 8.37 -7.93 11.96
CA GLY A 106 9.43 -8.03 12.95
C GLY A 106 8.99 -7.55 14.33
N GLY A 107 9.36 -8.30 15.37
CA GLY A 107 9.15 -7.92 16.77
C GLY A 107 9.89 -6.64 17.16
N PRO A 108 9.62 -6.08 18.35
CA PRO A 108 10.36 -4.92 18.86
C PRO A 108 11.85 -5.25 18.96
N SER A 109 12.67 -4.43 18.31
CA SER A 109 14.10 -4.57 18.18
C SER A 109 14.73 -3.18 18.05
N SER A 110 16.02 -3.06 18.37
CA SER A 110 16.71 -1.76 18.26
C SER A 110 16.63 -1.15 16.85
N PHE A 111 16.50 -1.97 15.79
CA PHE A 111 16.35 -1.49 14.42
C PHE A 111 14.94 -0.95 14.17
N THR A 112 13.91 -1.68 14.52
CA THR A 112 12.51 -1.27 14.33
C THR A 112 12.14 -0.07 15.22
N ASP A 113 12.86 0.15 16.32
CA ASP A 113 12.74 1.32 17.18
C ASP A 113 13.38 2.58 16.57
N GLN A 114 14.45 2.45 15.76
CA GLN A 114 15.01 3.59 15.00
C GLN A 114 13.99 4.16 14.02
N PHE A 115 13.16 3.30 13.44
CA PHE A 115 12.06 3.70 12.55
C PHE A 115 10.77 4.05 13.32
N ARG A 116 10.74 3.88 14.64
CA ARG A 116 9.58 4.16 15.50
C ARG A 116 8.31 3.40 15.07
N ILE A 117 8.48 2.21 14.49
CA ILE A 117 7.40 1.40 13.92
C ILE A 117 6.91 0.32 14.90
N SER A 118 7.82 -0.20 15.74
CA SER A 118 7.54 -1.28 16.71
C SER A 118 7.68 -0.85 18.16
N SER A 119 8.37 0.28 18.38
CA SER A 119 8.56 0.80 19.71
C SER A 119 7.20 1.37 20.11
N SER A 120 6.55 0.68 21.05
CA SER A 120 6.17 1.34 22.29
C SER A 120 5.36 2.63 22.06
N THR A 121 4.04 2.56 22.21
CA THR A 121 3.14 3.72 22.27
C THR A 121 3.54 4.62 23.43
N ASN A 122 4.61 5.40 23.26
CA ASN A 122 5.12 6.28 24.28
C ASN A 122 4.38 7.61 24.20
N VAL A 123 3.10 7.52 24.53
CA VAL A 123 2.35 8.65 25.05
C VAL A 123 2.39 8.51 26.56
N VAL A 124 3.46 9.03 27.15
CA VAL A 124 3.65 9.40 28.56
C VAL A 124 2.65 8.74 29.53
N GLY A 125 2.95 7.52 30.01
CA GLY A 125 2.30 6.94 31.19
C GLY A 125 1.54 5.62 31.02
N LEU A 126 1.42 5.05 29.81
CA LEU A 126 0.89 3.69 29.62
C LEU A 126 2.00 2.67 29.34
N PRO A 127 1.83 1.40 29.77
CA PRO A 127 2.74 0.32 29.40
C PRO A 127 2.72 0.09 27.89
N ASP A 128 3.90 -0.16 27.32
CA ASP A 128 4.07 -0.37 25.88
C ASP A 128 3.35 -1.63 25.41
N VAL A 129 2.21 -1.43 24.73
CA VAL A 129 1.48 -2.54 24.11
C VAL A 129 2.04 -2.74 22.70
N ALA A 130 2.88 -3.75 22.52
CA ALA A 130 3.31 -4.12 21.18
C ALA A 130 2.12 -4.70 20.39
N MET A 131 2.00 -4.30 19.12
CA MET A 131 0.98 -4.87 18.22
C MET A 131 1.13 -6.41 18.16
N PRO A 132 0.10 -7.20 18.48
CA PRO A 132 0.20 -8.66 18.51
C PRO A 132 0.55 -9.26 17.15
N MET A 133 1.37 -10.31 17.13
CA MET A 133 1.77 -10.99 15.89
C MET A 133 0.57 -11.54 15.11
N SER A 134 -0.48 -11.99 15.80
CA SER A 134 -1.73 -12.44 15.18
C SER A 134 -2.40 -11.33 14.36
N PHE A 135 -2.41 -10.09 14.87
CA PHE A 135 -2.95 -8.95 14.15
C PHE A 135 -2.05 -8.56 12.97
N ARG A 136 -0.72 -8.53 13.16
CA ARG A 136 0.24 -8.21 12.09
C ARG A 136 0.08 -9.13 10.88
N LEU A 137 -0.11 -10.43 11.11
CA LEU A 137 -0.36 -11.40 10.03
C LEU A 137 -1.71 -11.19 9.33
N LYS A 138 -2.78 -10.92 10.08
CA LYS A 138 -4.09 -10.57 9.48
C LYS A 138 -3.98 -9.31 8.62
N TYR A 139 -3.33 -8.29 9.15
CA TYR A 139 -3.11 -7.02 8.48
C TYR A 139 -2.23 -7.16 7.23
N PHE A 140 -1.18 -7.97 7.30
CA PHE A 140 -0.40 -8.35 6.13
C PHE A 140 -1.26 -9.04 5.05
N GLY A 141 -2.22 -9.89 5.45
CA GLY A 141 -3.21 -10.46 4.53
C GLY A 141 -4.05 -9.40 3.83
N VAL A 142 -4.48 -8.34 4.53
CA VAL A 142 -5.20 -7.19 3.94
C VAL A 142 -4.33 -6.45 2.94
N ILE A 143 -3.05 -6.18 3.28
CA ILE A 143 -2.07 -5.56 2.37
C ILE A 143 -1.90 -6.41 1.11
N MET A 144 -1.67 -7.72 1.25
CA MET A 144 -1.51 -8.61 0.10
C MET A 144 -2.78 -8.67 -0.75
N GLY A 145 -3.96 -8.62 -0.13
CA GLY A 145 -5.23 -8.49 -0.84
C GLY A 145 -5.28 -7.22 -1.70
N ASN A 146 -4.85 -6.09 -1.16
CA ASN A 146 -4.77 -4.82 -1.90
C ASN A 146 -3.82 -4.95 -3.11
N VAL A 147 -2.60 -5.45 -2.90
CA VAL A 147 -1.61 -5.69 -3.96
C VAL A 147 -2.18 -6.54 -5.09
N VAL A 148 -2.76 -7.69 -4.76
CA VAL A 148 -3.33 -8.62 -5.75
C VAL A 148 -4.50 -7.98 -6.48
N THR A 149 -5.40 -7.30 -5.77
CA THR A 149 -6.57 -6.65 -6.39
C THR A 149 -6.14 -5.55 -7.36
N SER A 150 -5.16 -4.72 -6.98
CA SER A 150 -4.61 -3.66 -7.83
C SER A 150 -3.93 -4.20 -9.08
N ILE A 151 -3.16 -5.28 -8.96
CA ILE A 151 -2.51 -5.94 -10.11
C ILE A 151 -3.57 -6.52 -11.06
N LEU A 152 -4.55 -7.25 -10.53
CA LEU A 152 -5.61 -7.87 -11.33
C LEU A 152 -6.46 -6.81 -12.03
N PHE A 153 -6.82 -5.73 -11.33
CA PHE A 153 -7.57 -4.63 -11.90
C PHE A 153 -6.83 -3.99 -13.08
N GLU A 154 -5.56 -3.64 -12.90
CA GLU A 154 -4.77 -3.04 -13.97
C GLU A 154 -4.63 -3.99 -15.17
N TYR A 155 -4.30 -5.24 -14.89
CA TYR A 155 -4.03 -6.22 -15.93
C TYR A 155 -5.28 -6.59 -16.72
N PHE A 156 -6.40 -6.88 -16.05
CA PHE A 156 -7.63 -7.34 -16.72
C PHE A 156 -8.52 -6.21 -17.24
N VAL A 157 -8.67 -5.13 -16.45
CA VAL A 157 -9.61 -4.04 -16.78
C VAL A 157 -8.94 -3.02 -17.68
N VAL A 158 -7.76 -2.53 -17.29
CA VAL A 158 -7.11 -1.41 -17.98
C VAL A 158 -6.33 -1.88 -19.21
N LEU A 159 -5.47 -2.88 -19.07
CA LEU A 159 -4.60 -3.32 -20.15
C LEU A 159 -5.18 -4.47 -20.98
N GLY A 160 -6.01 -5.32 -20.37
CA GLY A 160 -6.38 -6.61 -20.92
C GLY A 160 -7.71 -6.66 -21.68
N PRO A 161 -8.51 -7.72 -21.47
CA PRO A 161 -9.64 -8.06 -22.32
C PRO A 161 -10.77 -7.02 -22.28
N VAL A 162 -11.00 -6.37 -21.13
CA VAL A 162 -12.07 -5.38 -20.99
C VAL A 162 -11.82 -4.20 -21.91
N ARG A 163 -10.62 -3.61 -21.85
CA ARG A 163 -10.22 -2.55 -22.78
C ARG A 163 -10.34 -2.98 -24.23
N THR A 164 -9.91 -4.20 -24.56
CA THR A 164 -9.95 -4.72 -25.92
C THR A 164 -11.39 -4.85 -26.43
N TYR A 165 -12.30 -5.35 -25.59
CA TYR A 165 -13.72 -5.46 -25.90
C TYR A 165 -14.36 -4.10 -26.19
N PHE A 166 -14.15 -3.12 -25.31
CA PHE A 166 -14.69 -1.77 -25.50
C PHE A 166 -14.05 -1.06 -26.70
N ARG A 167 -12.75 -1.25 -26.94
CA ARG A 167 -12.07 -0.69 -28.12
C ARG A 167 -12.68 -1.25 -29.40
N ASN A 168 -12.82 -2.57 -29.52
CA ASN A 168 -13.35 -3.19 -30.73
C ASN A 168 -14.82 -2.80 -31.01
N LYS A 169 -15.59 -2.46 -29.97
CA LYS A 169 -16.99 -2.09 -30.09
C LYS A 169 -17.21 -0.62 -30.44
N TYR A 170 -16.39 0.29 -29.90
CA TYR A 170 -16.63 1.73 -29.96
C TYR A 170 -15.56 2.53 -30.72
N HIS A 171 -14.43 1.92 -31.08
CA HIS A 171 -13.33 2.59 -31.77
C HIS A 171 -12.96 1.84 -33.06
N THR A 172 -12.93 2.58 -34.17
CA THR A 172 -12.40 2.08 -35.44
C THR A 172 -10.97 2.57 -35.59
N ASP A 173 -10.01 1.65 -35.56
CA ASP A 173 -8.60 2.00 -35.73
C ASP A 173 -8.35 2.47 -37.17
N VAL A 174 -8.02 3.76 -37.33
CA VAL A 174 -7.73 4.38 -38.63
C VAL A 174 -6.34 3.98 -39.17
N LEU A 175 -5.48 3.46 -38.28
CA LEU A 175 -4.14 2.97 -38.60
C LEU A 175 -4.03 1.49 -38.21
N PRO A 176 -3.49 0.63 -39.09
CA PRO A 176 -3.26 -0.77 -38.77
C PRO A 176 -2.18 -0.88 -37.70
N MET A 177 -2.58 -1.18 -36.48
CA MET A 177 -1.67 -1.47 -35.37
C MET A 177 -1.07 -2.86 -35.57
N ARG A 178 0.25 -3.01 -35.35
CA ARG A 178 0.92 -4.32 -35.37
C ARG A 178 0.27 -5.20 -34.31
N LYS A 179 -0.24 -6.36 -34.73
CA LYS A 179 -0.83 -7.37 -33.84
C LYS A 179 0.20 -7.92 -32.85
#